data_AF-A0A2A4F2C7-F1
#
_entry.id   AF-A0A2A4F2C7-F1
#
_cell.length_a   1.000
_cell.length_b   1.000
_cell.length_c   1.000
_cell.angle_alpha   90.00
_cell.angle_beta   90.00
_cell.angle_gamma   90.00
#
_symmetry.space_group_name_H-M   'P 1'
#
loop_
_entity.id
_entity.type
_entity.pdbx_description
1 polymer ?
#
loop_
_entity_poly.entity_id
_entity_poly.type
_entity_poly.pdbx_seq_one_letter_code
_entity_poly.pdbx_strand_id
1 'polypeptide(L)'
;SVGADALASVGAPPAFAAVLGAAPAAWRQPLLDLDGLGARCGVQGRVFGSLAWQALTGEPYLTGASDLDVFFPLPGIAHAATLLDGLAAIDAHAPMHVDGELLRDDGAGVNWRELHAGLPDVAIKTADGVALGSAAGFLAGSVQ
;
A
#
# COMPACT_ATOMS: atom_id res chain seq x y z
N SER A 1 -3.20 -9.75 27.65
CA SER A 1 -3.32 -10.85 26.67
C SER A 1 -4.77 -10.90 26.24
N VAL A 2 -5.06 -10.61 24.98
CA VAL A 2 -6.39 -10.90 24.41
C VAL A 2 -6.40 -12.42 24.20
N GLY A 3 -7.36 -13.14 24.81
CA GLY A 3 -7.45 -14.58 24.64
C GLY A 3 -7.63 -14.94 23.16
N ALA A 4 -7.04 -16.05 22.71
CA ALA A 4 -7.17 -16.52 21.32
C ALA A 4 -8.63 -16.60 20.85
N ASP A 5 -9.57 -16.79 21.79
CA ASP A 5 -11.02 -16.89 21.56
C ASP A 5 -11.71 -15.54 21.27
N ALA A 6 -11.00 -14.42 21.39
CA ALA A 6 -11.51 -13.08 21.08
C ALA A 6 -11.11 -12.59 19.67
N LEU A 7 -10.43 -13.43 18.88
CA LEU A 7 -10.02 -13.14 17.51
C LEU A 7 -11.15 -13.55 16.54
N ALA A 8 -11.95 -12.58 16.08
CA ALA A 8 -13.10 -12.85 15.24
C ALA A 8 -12.72 -13.46 13.87
N SER A 9 -11.58 -13.07 13.29
CA SER A 9 -11.02 -13.69 12.08
C SER A 9 -9.56 -13.27 11.86
N VAL A 10 -8.83 -14.05 11.04
CA VAL A 10 -7.55 -13.67 10.44
C VAL A 10 -7.71 -13.71 8.93
N GLY A 11 -7.30 -12.65 8.25
CA GLY A 11 -7.33 -12.57 6.80
C GLY A 11 -6.34 -11.55 6.27
N ALA A 12 -6.02 -11.63 4.99
CA ALA A 12 -5.27 -10.58 4.32
C ALA A 12 -6.09 -9.28 4.31
N PRO A 13 -5.44 -8.09 4.38
CA PRO A 13 -6.15 -6.82 4.24
C PRO A 13 -6.97 -6.76 2.95
N PRO A 14 -8.11 -6.04 2.94
CA PRO A 14 -9.02 -6.00 1.79
C PRO A 14 -8.33 -5.60 0.48
N ALA A 15 -8.72 -6.24 -0.63
CA ALA A 15 -8.38 -5.76 -1.97
C ALA A 15 -9.15 -4.47 -2.29
N PHE A 16 -8.66 -3.68 -3.25
CA PHE A 16 -9.30 -2.41 -3.64
C PHE A 16 -10.79 -2.57 -4.00
N ALA A 17 -11.14 -3.60 -4.78
CA ALA A 17 -12.52 -3.88 -5.16
C ALA A 17 -13.45 -4.12 -3.94
N ALA A 18 -12.93 -4.70 -2.86
CA ALA A 18 -13.70 -5.04 -1.67
C ALA A 18 -14.05 -3.80 -0.81
N VAL A 19 -13.35 -2.67 -0.98
CA VAL A 19 -13.58 -1.45 -0.20
C VAL A 19 -14.38 -0.38 -0.94
N LEU A 20 -14.70 -0.58 -2.23
CA LEU A 20 -15.40 0.41 -3.06
C LEU A 20 -16.76 0.85 -2.49
N GLY A 21 -17.49 -0.08 -1.85
CA GLY A 21 -18.79 0.19 -1.24
C GLY A 21 -18.69 1.07 0.01
N ALA A 22 -17.58 0.96 0.74
CA ALA A 22 -17.31 1.71 1.96
C ALA A 22 -16.58 3.04 1.71
N ALA A 23 -15.96 3.20 0.54
CA ALA A 23 -15.20 4.40 0.19
C ALA A 23 -16.10 5.60 -0.15
N PRO A 24 -15.65 6.84 0.14
CA PRO A 24 -16.26 8.05 -0.40
C PRO A 24 -16.37 7.97 -1.92
N ALA A 25 -17.45 8.51 -2.50
CA ALA A 25 -17.70 8.38 -3.93
C ALA A 25 -16.53 8.89 -4.81
N ALA A 26 -15.90 9.99 -4.40
CA ALA A 26 -14.75 10.57 -5.09
C ALA A 26 -13.50 9.68 -5.06
N TRP A 27 -13.40 8.75 -4.10
CA TRP A 27 -12.24 7.86 -3.94
C TRP A 27 -12.35 6.60 -4.82
N ARG A 28 -13.53 6.29 -5.34
CA ARG A 28 -13.78 5.05 -6.08
C ARG A 28 -12.98 4.93 -7.37
N GLN A 29 -12.84 6.01 -8.13
CA GLN A 29 -12.06 5.99 -9.37
C GLN A 29 -10.56 5.76 -9.09
N PRO A 30 -9.91 6.51 -8.17
CA PRO A 30 -8.55 6.19 -7.75
C PRO A 30 -8.34 4.74 -7.28
N LEU A 31 -9.28 4.17 -6.53
CA LEU A 31 -9.21 2.76 -6.11
C LEU A 31 -9.23 1.77 -7.28
N LEU A 32 -10.06 2.03 -8.30
CA LEU A 32 -10.09 1.23 -9.52
C LEU A 32 -8.80 1.41 -10.34
N ASP A 33 -8.26 2.63 -10.39
CA ASP A 33 -7.02 2.93 -11.10
C ASP A 33 -5.81 2.24 -10.43
N LEU A 34 -5.78 2.19 -9.09
CA LEU A 34 -4.79 1.46 -8.29
C LEU A 34 -4.86 -0.05 -8.53
N ASP A 35 -6.07 -0.62 -8.57
CA ASP A 35 -6.28 -2.04 -8.88
C ASP A 35 -5.80 -2.38 -10.29
N GLY A 36 -6.17 -1.56 -11.27
CA GLY A 36 -5.72 -1.70 -12.66
C GLY A 36 -4.21 -1.51 -12.81
N LEU A 37 -3.59 -0.60 -12.05
CA LEU A 37 -2.14 -0.40 -12.04
C LEU A 37 -1.42 -1.63 -11.51
N GLY A 38 -1.86 -2.18 -10.37
CA GLY A 38 -1.31 -3.42 -9.83
C GLY A 38 -1.37 -4.55 -10.86
N ALA A 39 -2.54 -4.76 -11.47
CA ALA A 39 -2.74 -5.79 -12.48
C ALA A 39 -1.77 -5.66 -13.67
N ARG A 40 -1.53 -4.43 -14.16
CA ARG A 40 -0.55 -4.18 -15.24
C ARG A 40 0.89 -4.50 -14.84
N CYS A 41 1.22 -4.33 -13.56
CA CYS A 41 2.54 -4.61 -13.00
C CYS A 41 2.71 -6.07 -12.51
N GLY A 42 1.64 -6.89 -12.59
CA GLY A 42 1.64 -8.28 -12.14
C GLY A 42 1.59 -8.46 -10.62
N VAL A 43 1.12 -7.45 -9.88
CA VAL A 43 0.99 -7.49 -8.41
C VAL A 43 -0.41 -7.07 -7.97
N GLN A 44 -0.85 -7.53 -6.80
CA GLN A 44 -2.16 -7.13 -6.26
C GLN A 44 -1.97 -6.27 -5.02
N GLY A 45 -2.32 -4.99 -5.14
CA GLY A 45 -2.34 -4.07 -4.01
C GLY A 45 -3.51 -4.30 -3.06
N ARG A 46 -3.35 -3.83 -1.82
CA ARG A 46 -4.34 -3.96 -0.76
C ARG A 46 -4.44 -2.67 0.04
N VAL A 47 -5.60 -2.50 0.67
CA VAL A 47 -5.91 -1.35 1.53
C VAL A 47 -5.76 -1.77 2.99
N PHE A 48 -5.16 -0.90 3.79
CA PHE A 48 -5.16 -1.02 5.25
C PHE A 48 -5.67 0.29 5.88
N GLY A 49 -5.48 0.45 7.18
CA GLY A 49 -5.86 1.69 7.87
C GLY A 49 -7.36 1.96 7.85
N SER A 50 -7.71 3.24 7.80
CA SER A 50 -9.07 3.71 8.09
C SER A 50 -10.13 3.20 7.11
N LEU A 51 -9.82 3.19 5.79
CA LEU A 51 -10.76 2.69 4.80
C LEU A 51 -10.99 1.17 4.95
N ALA A 52 -9.94 0.40 5.26
CA ALA A 52 -10.09 -1.02 5.51
C ALA A 52 -10.97 -1.29 6.74
N TRP A 53 -10.76 -0.56 7.84
CA TRP A 53 -11.59 -0.69 9.05
C TRP A 53 -13.05 -0.32 8.79
N GLN A 54 -13.30 0.76 8.05
CA GLN A 54 -14.65 1.16 7.66
C GLN A 54 -15.34 0.09 6.82
N ALA A 55 -14.63 -0.54 5.89
CA ALA A 55 -15.16 -1.64 5.09
C ALA A 55 -15.45 -2.91 5.90
N LEU A 56 -14.59 -3.25 6.87
CA LEU A 56 -14.72 -4.46 7.68
C LEU A 56 -15.78 -4.36 8.78
N THR A 57 -15.97 -3.16 9.34
CA THR A 57 -16.84 -2.94 10.51
C THR A 57 -18.17 -2.29 10.14
N GLY A 58 -18.24 -1.54 9.03
CA GLY A 58 -19.38 -0.70 8.68
C GLY A 58 -19.46 0.64 9.44
N GLU A 59 -18.52 0.89 10.35
CA GLU A 59 -18.46 2.13 11.15
C GLU A 59 -17.64 3.23 10.44
N PRO A 60 -17.91 4.52 10.72
CA PRO A 60 -17.15 5.61 10.10
C PRO A 60 -15.74 5.74 10.72
N TYR A 61 -14.71 5.47 9.92
CA TYR A 61 -13.30 5.70 10.28
C TYR A 61 -12.65 6.82 9.46
N LEU A 62 -13.20 7.13 8.28
CA LEU A 62 -12.66 8.18 7.42
C LEU A 62 -13.12 9.57 7.83
N THR A 63 -12.21 10.53 7.68
CA THR A 63 -12.48 11.96 7.78
C THR A 63 -12.08 12.65 6.47
N GLY A 64 -12.44 13.93 6.30
CA GLY A 64 -12.03 14.70 5.13
C GLY A 64 -10.51 14.92 5.00
N ALA A 65 -9.75 14.66 6.06
CA ALA A 65 -8.28 14.76 6.09
C ALA A 65 -7.59 13.39 6.08
N SER A 66 -8.34 12.31 5.88
CA SER A 66 -7.77 10.97 5.83
C SER A 66 -7.03 10.72 4.52
N ASP A 67 -5.91 10.03 4.63
CA ASP A 67 -5.18 9.48 3.49
C ASP A 67 -5.74 8.10 3.13
N LEU A 68 -5.37 7.61 1.94
CA LEU A 68 -5.63 6.26 1.48
C LEU A 68 -4.37 5.41 1.73
N ASP A 69 -4.42 4.57 2.76
CA ASP A 69 -3.32 3.66 3.14
C ASP A 69 -3.33 2.38 2.28
N VAL A 70 -2.25 2.16 1.52
CA VAL A 70 -2.11 1.02 0.60
C VAL A 70 -0.76 0.34 0.70
N PHE A 71 -0.71 -0.94 0.35
CA PHE A 71 0.57 -1.56 0.02
C PHE A 71 0.45 -2.36 -1.27
N PHE A 72 1.57 -2.51 -1.96
CA PHE A 72 1.72 -3.42 -3.07
C PHE A 72 2.89 -4.36 -2.79
N PRO A 73 2.81 -5.65 -3.16
CA PRO A 73 4.02 -6.45 -3.30
C PRO A 73 5.00 -5.75 -4.25
N LEU A 74 6.30 -5.82 -3.95
CA LEU A 74 7.35 -5.33 -4.82
C LEU A 74 7.29 -6.13 -6.13
N PRO A 75 6.96 -5.50 -7.27
CA PRO A 75 6.90 -6.21 -8.53
C PRO A 75 8.32 -6.58 -8.98
N GLY A 76 8.42 -7.45 -9.99
CA GLY A 76 9.69 -7.66 -10.68
C GLY A 76 10.28 -6.34 -11.17
N ILE A 77 11.61 -6.22 -11.16
CA ILE A 77 12.35 -4.98 -11.43
C ILE A 77 11.91 -4.26 -12.73
N ALA A 78 11.51 -5.00 -13.75
CA ALA A 78 11.03 -4.46 -15.02
C ALA A 78 9.73 -3.64 -14.91
N HIS A 79 8.92 -3.86 -13.87
CA HIS A 79 7.66 -3.15 -13.63
C HIS A 79 7.72 -2.18 -12.45
N ALA A 80 8.83 -2.13 -11.70
CA ALA A 80 8.96 -1.27 -10.52
C ALA A 80 8.78 0.21 -10.87
N ALA A 81 9.45 0.69 -11.92
CA ALA A 81 9.29 2.07 -12.40
C ALA A 81 7.84 2.35 -12.83
N THR A 82 7.22 1.44 -13.59
CA THR A 82 5.81 1.59 -14.01
C THR A 82 4.85 1.70 -12.82
N LEU A 83 5.07 0.91 -11.77
CA LEU A 83 4.26 0.98 -10.56
C LEU A 83 4.45 2.32 -9.85
N LEU A 84 5.70 2.75 -9.65
CA LEU A 84 6.03 4.01 -8.97
C LEU A 84 5.49 5.24 -9.71
N ASP A 85 5.71 5.31 -11.03
CA ASP A 85 5.21 6.41 -11.87
C ASP A 85 3.68 6.43 -11.89
N GLY A 86 3.06 5.24 -11.95
CA GLY A 86 1.60 5.10 -11.89
C GLY A 86 1.01 5.55 -10.55
N LEU A 87 1.66 5.21 -9.43
CA LEU A 87 1.24 5.65 -8.09
C LEU A 87 1.31 7.17 -7.99
N ALA A 88 2.41 7.78 -8.44
CA ALA A 88 2.56 9.23 -8.47
C ALA A 88 1.49 9.92 -9.34
N ALA A 89 1.20 9.35 -10.52
CA ALA A 89 0.19 9.90 -11.42
C ALA A 89 -1.23 9.84 -10.84
N ILE A 90 -1.59 8.73 -10.18
CA ILE A 90 -2.89 8.58 -9.51
C ILE A 90 -2.98 9.55 -8.33
N ASP A 91 -1.97 9.57 -7.46
CA ASP A 91 -1.91 10.45 -6.29
C ASP A 91 -2.06 11.94 -6.66
N ALA A 92 -1.44 12.37 -7.76
CA ALA A 92 -1.51 13.76 -8.23
C ALA A 92 -2.94 14.22 -8.61
N HIS A 93 -3.86 13.30 -8.92
CA HIS A 93 -5.24 13.62 -9.33
C HIS A 93 -6.28 13.11 -8.35
N ALA A 94 -5.88 12.33 -7.36
CA ALA A 94 -6.78 11.77 -6.36
C ALA A 94 -7.25 12.88 -5.40
N PRO A 95 -8.48 12.79 -4.86
CA PRO A 95 -9.00 13.75 -3.90
C PRO A 95 -8.42 13.57 -2.49
N MET A 96 -7.55 12.58 -2.29
CA MET A 96 -6.85 12.25 -1.05
C MET A 96 -5.40 11.88 -1.36
N HIS A 97 -4.52 11.93 -0.38
CA HIS A 97 -3.17 11.40 -0.59
C HIS A 97 -3.19 9.88 -0.57
N VAL A 98 -2.43 9.26 -1.47
CA VAL A 98 -2.16 7.82 -1.46
C VAL A 98 -0.89 7.58 -0.66
N ASP A 99 -1.01 7.13 0.59
CA ASP A 99 0.14 6.73 1.40
C ASP A 99 0.33 5.22 1.33
N GLY A 100 1.58 4.76 1.31
CA GLY A 100 1.80 3.33 1.19
C GLY A 100 3.21 2.84 0.97
N GLU A 101 3.33 1.52 0.92
CA GLU A 101 4.61 0.82 0.85
C GLU A 101 4.65 -0.20 -0.30
N LEU A 102 5.84 -0.39 -0.87
CA LEU A 102 6.17 -1.59 -1.62
C LEU A 102 6.74 -2.62 -0.63
N LEU A 103 6.23 -3.84 -0.65
CA LEU A 103 6.60 -4.91 0.28
C LEU A 103 7.30 -6.07 -0.44
N ARG A 104 8.45 -6.50 0.05
CA ARG A 104 9.10 -7.73 -0.38
C ARG A 104 8.47 -8.96 0.25
N ASP A 105 8.78 -10.12 -0.31
CA ASP A 105 8.31 -11.42 0.19
C ASP A 105 8.83 -11.76 1.60
N ASP A 106 9.93 -11.14 2.03
CA ASP A 106 10.47 -11.25 3.40
C ASP A 106 9.77 -10.31 4.40
N GLY A 107 8.77 -9.56 3.95
CA GLY A 107 8.00 -8.61 4.77
C GLY A 107 8.66 -7.25 4.94
N ALA A 108 9.81 -6.99 4.31
CA ALA A 108 10.42 -5.67 4.33
C ALA A 108 9.66 -4.69 3.42
N GLY A 109 9.32 -3.52 3.96
CA GLY A 109 8.58 -2.47 3.28
C GLY A 109 9.37 -1.17 3.14
N VAL A 110 9.16 -0.46 2.03
CA VAL A 110 9.66 0.91 1.84
C VAL A 110 8.52 1.79 1.34
N ASN A 111 8.43 3.02 1.86
CA ASN A 111 7.43 3.97 1.37
C ASN A 111 7.67 4.25 -0.12
N TRP A 112 6.62 4.10 -0.94
CA TRP A 112 6.77 4.18 -2.40
C TRP A 112 7.28 5.56 -2.85
N ARG A 113 7.05 6.61 -2.07
CA ARG A 113 7.49 7.98 -2.40
C ARG A 113 8.99 8.15 -2.26
N GLU A 114 9.61 7.49 -1.30
CA GLU A 114 11.08 7.50 -1.16
C GLU A 114 11.74 6.88 -2.39
N LEU A 115 11.17 5.77 -2.89
CA LEU A 115 11.62 5.10 -4.11
C LEU A 115 11.36 5.96 -5.36
N HIS A 116 10.16 6.53 -5.50
CA HIS A 116 9.82 7.41 -6.61
C HIS A 116 10.65 8.70 -6.63
N ALA A 117 11.00 9.25 -5.47
CA ALA A 117 11.89 10.40 -5.35
C ALA A 117 13.35 10.10 -5.77
N GLY A 118 13.69 8.82 -5.98
CA GLY A 118 15.03 8.40 -6.38
C GLY A 118 16.08 8.60 -5.28
N LEU A 119 15.68 8.51 -4.01
CA LEU A 119 16.63 8.61 -2.90
C LEU A 119 17.63 7.45 -2.97
N PRO A 120 18.94 7.68 -2.72
CA PRO A 120 19.93 6.60 -2.73
C PRO A 120 19.72 5.63 -1.56
N ASP A 121 19.28 6.17 -0.42
CA ASP A 121 18.99 5.47 0.82
C ASP A 121 17.54 5.71 1.23
N VAL A 122 16.87 4.66 1.71
CA VAL A 122 15.44 4.65 2.06
C VAL A 122 15.21 3.95 3.39
N ALA A 123 14.15 4.34 4.09
CA ALA A 123 13.74 3.68 5.32
C ALA A 123 13.10 2.32 5.02
N ILE A 124 13.85 1.25 5.28
CA ILE A 124 13.38 -0.14 5.17
C ILE A 124 12.78 -0.53 6.51
N LYS A 125 11.49 -0.90 6.49
CA LYS A 125 10.72 -1.30 7.65
C LYS A 125 10.52 -2.81 7.64
N THR A 126 10.73 -3.46 8.77
CA THR A 126 10.42 -4.86 8.99
C THR A 126 9.56 -5.00 10.24
N ALA A 127 9.12 -6.22 10.55
CA ALA A 127 8.44 -6.49 11.81
C ALA A 127 9.30 -6.16 13.05
N ASP A 128 10.62 -6.18 12.91
CA ASP A 128 11.57 -6.00 14.02
C ASP A 128 12.04 -4.54 14.19
N GLY A 129 11.81 -3.67 13.20
CA GLY A 129 12.18 -2.26 13.29
C GLY A 129 12.33 -1.55 11.96
N VAL A 130 13.02 -0.41 12.00
CA VAL A 130 13.30 0.43 10.82
C VAL A 130 14.79 0.66 10.73
N ALA A 131 15.35 0.48 9.53
CA ALA A 131 16.75 0.74 9.22
C ALA A 131 16.87 1.53 7.92
N LEU A 132 17.94 2.31 7.78
CA LEU A 132 18.28 2.95 6.53
C LEU A 132 19.05 1.96 5.64
N GLY A 133 18.70 1.87 4.36
CA GLY A 133 19.40 1.00 3.42
C GLY A 133 19.26 1.44 1.97
N SER A 134 20.05 0.82 1.09
CA SER A 134 20.12 1.20 -0.31
C SER A 134 18.79 0.95 -1.04
N ALA A 135 18.26 1.97 -1.72
CA ALA A 135 17.08 1.85 -2.58
C ALA A 135 17.30 0.84 -3.70
N ALA A 136 18.47 0.87 -4.33
CA ALA A 136 18.84 -0.08 -5.38
C ALA A 136 18.91 -1.52 -4.83
N GLY A 137 19.46 -1.70 -3.62
CA GLY A 137 19.48 -2.98 -2.94
C GLY A 137 18.08 -3.51 -2.64
N PHE A 138 17.19 -2.64 -2.16
CA PHE A 138 15.79 -2.97 -1.90
C PHE A 138 15.06 -3.42 -3.16
N LEU A 139 15.15 -2.64 -4.24
CA LEU A 139 14.51 -2.94 -5.54
C LEU A 139 15.07 -4.20 -6.20
N ALA A 140 16.35 -4.52 -5.99
CA ALA A 140 16.98 -5.74 -6.48
C ALA A 140 16.58 -7.00 -5.69
N GLY A 141 15.85 -6.85 -4.57
CA GLY A 141 15.49 -7.96 -3.68
C GLY A 141 16.66 -8.47 -2.84
N SER A 142 17.73 -7.69 -2.68
CA SER A 142 18.86 -8.07 -1.83
C SER A 142 18.44 -8.01 -0.35
N VAL A 143 18.61 -9.12 0.36
CA VAL A 143 18.49 -9.12 1.83
C VAL A 143 19.60 -8.21 2.39
N GLN A 144 19.26 -7.28 3.28
CA GLN A 144 20.23 -6.46 3.99
C GLN A 144 20.91 -7.26 5.10
#